data_AF-A0A5P8P1G8-F1
#
_entry.id   AF-A0A5P8P1G8-F1
#
_cell.length_a   1.000
_cell.length_b   1.000
_cell.length_c   1.000
_cell.angle_alpha   90.00
_cell.angle_beta   90.00
_cell.angle_gamma   90.00
#
_symmetry.space_group_name_H-M   'P 1'
#
loop_
_entity.id
_entity.type
_entity.pdbx_description
1 polymer ?
#
loop_
_entity_poly.entity_id
_entity_poly.type
_entity_poly.pdbx_seq_one_letter_code
_entity_poly.pdbx_strand_id
1 'polypeptide(L)'
;MNRIEKYAHLDIELPELPEVLLNTIQSEILEIMCVDKNCDKFKKVCLEYPVLKDAVYVVFSNYVKKSDHKYEKFIFLGEKGNELCDLSGRDFELYGLLKCVSIPHTQEYCDFKKYS
;
A
#
# COMPACT_ATOMS: atom_id res chain seq x y z
N MET A 1 21.84 -9.12 11.71
CA MET A 1 21.55 -7.81 11.08
C MET A 1 20.22 -7.35 11.65
N ASN A 2 20.21 -6.34 12.52
CA ASN A 2 18.95 -5.76 12.99
C ASN A 2 18.33 -5.02 11.82
N ARG A 3 17.25 -5.58 11.28
CA ARG A 3 16.47 -4.93 10.24
C ARG A 3 15.68 -3.83 10.92
N ILE A 4 15.92 -2.57 10.55
CA ILE A 4 15.11 -1.46 11.05
C ILE A 4 13.74 -1.61 10.39
N GLU A 5 12.71 -1.81 11.21
CA GLU A 5 11.33 -1.88 10.73
C GLU A 5 10.87 -0.49 10.31
N LYS A 6 10.29 -0.39 9.12
CA LYS A 6 9.76 0.85 8.56
C LYS A 6 8.50 1.32 9.27
N TYR A 7 7.49 0.46 9.40
CA TYR A 7 6.21 0.79 10.05
C TYR A 7 6.11 0.10 11.40
N ALA A 8 5.66 0.86 12.41
CA ALA A 8 5.40 0.30 13.73
C ALA A 8 4.10 -0.51 13.71
N HIS A 9 4.10 -1.69 14.34
CA HIS A 9 2.90 -2.47 14.61
C HIS A 9 2.07 -2.88 13.38
N LEU A 10 2.71 -2.96 12.20
CA LEU A 10 2.01 -3.32 10.96
C LEU A 10 1.39 -4.73 11.02
N ASP A 11 2.03 -5.64 11.74
CA ASP A 11 1.56 -6.99 12.05
C ASP A 11 0.35 -7.00 13.01
N ILE A 12 0.23 -6.00 13.88
CA ILE A 12 -0.90 -5.84 14.79
C ILE A 12 -2.07 -5.14 14.09
N GLU A 13 -1.79 -4.12 13.28
CA GLU A 13 -2.81 -3.41 12.50
C GLU A 13 -3.37 -4.28 11.37
N LEU A 14 -2.52 -5.09 10.72
CA LEU A 14 -2.88 -5.94 9.59
C LEU A 14 -2.54 -7.42 9.88
N PRO A 15 -3.26 -8.09 10.80
CA PRO A 15 -2.94 -9.44 11.24
C PRO A 15 -3.14 -10.50 10.16
N GLU A 16 -3.94 -10.21 9.13
CA GLU A 16 -4.19 -11.11 7.99
C GLU A 16 -3.27 -10.79 6.80
N LEU A 17 -2.32 -9.86 6.95
CA LEU A 17 -1.34 -9.55 5.91
C LEU A 17 -0.39 -10.73 5.71
N PRO A 18 -0.22 -11.23 4.46
CA PRO A 18 0.75 -12.26 4.17
C PRO A 18 2.16 -11.88 4.62
N GLU A 19 2.87 -12.79 5.29
CA GLU A 19 4.21 -12.56 5.84
C GLU A 19 5.20 -12.07 4.77
N VAL A 20 5.06 -12.56 3.53
CA VAL A 20 5.88 -12.11 2.40
C VAL A 20 5.66 -10.63 2.08
N LEU A 21 4.40 -10.16 2.10
CA LEU A 21 4.08 -8.74 1.88
C LEU A 21 4.56 -7.89 3.05
N LEU A 22 4.29 -8.33 4.29
CA LEU A 22 4.78 -7.68 5.50
C LEU A 22 6.29 -7.45 5.44
N ASN A 23 7.05 -8.51 5.20
CA ASN A 23 8.51 -8.44 5.10
C ASN A 23 8.96 -7.51 3.97
N THR A 24 8.30 -7.55 2.82
CA THR A 24 8.68 -6.74 1.65
C THR A 24 8.38 -5.25 1.87
N ILE A 25 7.26 -4.94 2.53
CA ILE A 25 6.90 -3.56 2.95
C ILE A 25 7.91 -3.03 3.97
N GLN A 26 8.26 -3.85 4.98
CA GLN A 26 9.27 -3.50 5.97
C GLN A 26 10.68 -3.36 5.37
N SER A 27 10.91 -3.89 4.16
CA SER A 27 12.18 -3.77 3.42
C SER A 27 12.29 -2.51 2.55
N GLU A 28 11.31 -1.61 2.61
CA GLU A 28 11.16 -0.44 1.72
C GLU A 28 10.90 -0.74 0.23
N ILE A 29 10.91 -2.01 -0.18
CA ILE A 29 10.68 -2.40 -1.59
C ILE A 29 9.25 -2.04 -2.00
N LEU A 30 8.28 -2.29 -1.10
CA LEU A 30 6.88 -1.94 -1.29
C LEU A 30 6.46 -0.85 -0.29
N GLU A 31 5.46 -0.09 -0.69
CA GLU A 31 4.79 0.93 0.09
C GLU A 31 3.35 0.48 0.36
N ILE A 32 2.81 0.85 1.52
CA ILE A 32 1.41 0.65 1.85
C ILE A 32 0.77 2.00 2.19
N MET A 33 -0.38 2.28 1.57
CA MET A 33 -1.14 3.51 1.84
C MET A 33 -2.63 3.24 1.97
N CYS A 34 -3.32 4.12 2.69
CA CYS A 34 -4.78 4.08 2.77
C CYS A 34 -5.41 4.58 1.47
N VAL A 35 -6.50 3.94 1.06
CA VAL A 35 -7.28 4.37 -0.09
C VAL A 35 -8.27 5.47 0.31
N ASP A 36 -8.35 6.53 -0.49
CA ASP A 36 -9.34 7.59 -0.31
C ASP A 36 -10.70 7.18 -0.87
N LYS A 37 -11.55 6.64 0.01
CA LYS A 37 -12.93 6.26 -0.33
C LYS A 37 -13.80 7.43 -0.81
N ASN A 38 -13.42 8.66 -0.49
CA ASN A 38 -14.17 9.86 -0.92
C ASN A 38 -13.79 10.32 -2.33
N CYS A 39 -12.68 9.84 -2.89
CA CYS A 39 -12.22 10.22 -4.22
C CYS A 39 -13.19 9.72 -5.30
N ASP A 40 -13.57 10.61 -6.23
CA ASP A 40 -14.51 10.26 -7.30
C ASP A 40 -13.93 9.25 -8.28
N LYS A 41 -12.61 9.24 -8.47
CA LYS A 41 -11.94 8.18 -9.23
C LYS A 41 -12.15 6.82 -8.53
N PHE A 42 -12.04 6.76 -7.21
CA PHE A 42 -12.18 5.50 -6.47
C PHE A 42 -13.60 4.97 -6.58
N LYS A 43 -14.59 5.86 -6.42
CA LYS A 43 -16.02 5.52 -6.59
C LYS A 43 -16.29 4.96 -7.97
N LYS A 44 -15.72 5.55 -9.03
CA LYS A 44 -15.86 5.04 -10.41
C LYS A 44 -15.28 3.64 -10.56
N VAL A 45 -14.05 3.41 -10.09
CA VAL A 45 -13.46 2.08 -10.18
C VAL A 45 -14.25 1.07 -9.34
N CYS A 46 -14.80 1.46 -8.19
CA CYS A 46 -15.71 0.60 -7.42
C CYS A 46 -17.01 0.22 -8.15
N LEU A 47 -17.40 0.93 -9.22
CA LEU A 47 -18.52 0.53 -10.08
C LEU A 47 -18.10 -0.61 -11.02
N GLU A 48 -16.87 -0.58 -11.52
CA GLU A 48 -16.31 -1.59 -12.42
C GLU A 48 -15.80 -2.83 -11.64
N TYR A 49 -15.24 -2.61 -10.46
CA TYR A 49 -14.70 -3.61 -9.54
C TYR A 49 -15.35 -3.46 -8.16
N PRO A 50 -16.56 -4.01 -7.95
CA PRO A 50 -17.30 -3.87 -6.69
C PRO A 50 -16.55 -4.36 -5.45
N VAL A 51 -15.62 -5.30 -5.61
CA VAL A 51 -14.76 -5.83 -4.53
C VAL A 51 -13.90 -4.75 -3.88
N LEU A 52 -13.57 -3.68 -4.61
CA LEU A 52 -12.78 -2.58 -4.07
C LEU A 52 -13.51 -1.76 -3.02
N LYS A 53 -14.85 -1.86 -2.89
CA LYS A 53 -15.59 -1.11 -1.86
C LYS A 53 -15.09 -1.42 -0.45
N ASP A 54 -14.64 -2.66 -0.25
CA ASP A 54 -14.11 -3.17 1.00
C ASP A 54 -12.60 -2.90 1.15
N ALA A 55 -11.93 -2.40 0.10
CA ALA A 55 -10.51 -2.05 0.16
C ALA A 55 -10.27 -0.85 1.08
N VAL A 56 -9.31 -1.02 1.99
CA VAL A 56 -8.88 0.02 2.94
C VAL A 56 -7.46 0.45 2.64
N TYR A 57 -6.59 -0.51 2.28
CA TYR A 57 -5.19 -0.25 1.97
C TYR A 57 -4.87 -0.69 0.55
N VAL A 58 -3.79 -0.12 0.02
CA VAL A 58 -3.19 -0.53 -1.24
C VAL A 58 -1.68 -0.62 -1.09
N VAL A 59 -1.12 -1.71 -1.58
CA VAL A 59 0.31 -1.98 -1.63
C VAL A 59 0.80 -1.79 -3.05
N PHE A 60 1.89 -1.04 -3.20
CA PHE A 60 2.47 -0.69 -4.50
C PHE A 60 3.98 -0.54 -4.39
N SER A 61 4.69 -0.44 -5.50
CA SER A 61 6.14 -0.35 -5.51
C SER A 61 6.59 1.10 -5.58
N ASN A 62 7.42 1.52 -4.61
CA ASN A 62 7.85 2.92 -4.50
C ASN A 62 8.87 3.32 -5.58
N TYR A 63 9.41 2.35 -6.33
CA TYR A 63 10.52 2.56 -7.27
C TYR A 63 10.13 2.49 -8.75
N VAL A 64 8.84 2.34 -9.07
CA VAL A 64 8.40 2.27 -10.46
C VAL A 64 8.41 3.67 -11.06
N LYS A 65 9.05 3.80 -12.23
CA LYS A 65 9.04 5.06 -12.99
C LYS A 65 7.70 5.24 -13.68
N LYS A 66 7.20 6.47 -13.82
CA LYS A 66 5.95 6.80 -14.52
C LYS A 66 5.76 6.12 -15.89
N SER A 67 6.84 5.90 -16.63
CA SER A 67 6.83 5.17 -17.91
C SER A 67 6.39 3.71 -17.81
N ASP A 68 6.61 3.10 -16.65
CA ASP A 68 6.45 1.67 -16.37
C ASP A 68 5.28 1.39 -15.42
N HIS A 69 4.54 2.41 -14.96
CA HIS A 69 3.36 2.25 -14.10
C HIS A 69 2.31 1.32 -14.73
N LYS A 70 2.24 1.27 -16.07
CA LYS A 70 1.36 0.37 -16.80
C LYS A 70 1.64 -1.13 -16.55
N TYR A 71 2.80 -1.46 -15.98
CA TYR A 71 3.17 -2.83 -15.59
C TYR A 71 3.15 -3.03 -14.09
N GLU A 72 2.93 -1.97 -13.33
CA GLU A 72 2.82 -2.05 -11.89
C GLU A 72 1.55 -2.81 -11.52
N LYS A 73 1.65 -3.61 -10.45
CA LYS A 73 0.52 -4.26 -9.82
C LYS A 73 0.25 -3.59 -8.48
N PHE A 74 -1.00 -3.25 -8.28
CA PHE A 74 -1.52 -2.66 -7.05
C PHE A 74 -2.31 -3.73 -6.33
N ILE A 75 -1.89 -4.08 -5.12
CA ILE A 75 -2.56 -5.10 -4.30
C ILE A 75 -3.47 -4.37 -3.33
N PHE A 76 -4.77 -4.56 -3.46
CA PHE A 76 -5.75 -3.97 -2.57
C PHE A 76 -6.02 -4.90 -1.40
N LEU A 77 -5.97 -4.34 -0.21
CA LEU A 77 -6.16 -5.07 1.04
C LEU A 77 -7.41 -4.56 1.76
N GLY A 78 -8.07 -5.48 2.45
CA GLY A 78 -9.16 -5.18 3.37
C GLY A 78 -8.64 -4.57 4.67
N GLU A 79 -9.57 -4.31 5.59
CA GLU A 79 -9.29 -3.68 6.88
C GLU A 79 -8.25 -4.43 7.73
N LYS A 80 -8.21 -5.77 7.63
CA LYS A 80 -7.29 -6.61 8.41
C LYS A 80 -6.02 -6.99 7.65
N GLY A 81 -5.82 -6.49 6.44
CA GLY A 81 -4.66 -6.84 5.60
C GLY A 81 -4.86 -8.05 4.69
N ASN A 82 -6.05 -8.64 4.68
CA ASN A 82 -6.39 -9.70 3.73
C ASN A 82 -6.43 -9.16 2.30
N GLU A 83 -5.84 -9.90 1.36
CA GLU A 83 -5.85 -9.53 -0.05
C GLU A 83 -7.27 -9.64 -0.63
N LEU A 84 -7.75 -8.55 -1.23
CA LEU A 84 -9.05 -8.50 -1.90
C LEU A 84 -8.91 -8.74 -3.40
N CYS A 85 -8.00 -8.01 -4.04
CA CYS A 85 -7.70 -8.14 -5.47
C CYS A 85 -6.40 -7.42 -5.84
N ASP A 86 -5.81 -7.80 -6.98
CA ASP A 86 -4.76 -7.03 -7.64
C ASP A 86 -5.27 -6.36 -8.93
N LEU A 87 -4.86 -5.11 -9.17
CA LEU A 87 -5.10 -4.40 -10.42
C LEU A 87 -3.78 -3.95 -11.03
N SER A 88 -3.69 -4.00 -12.37
CA SER A 88 -2.54 -3.46 -13.07
C SER A 88 -2.69 -1.96 -13.31
N GLY A 89 -1.58 -1.22 -13.36
CA GLY A 89 -1.59 0.18 -13.76
C GLY A 89 -1.95 0.44 -15.23
N ARG A 90 -2.15 -0.61 -16.04
CA ARG A 90 -2.84 -0.52 -17.34
C ARG A 90 -4.33 -0.25 -17.19
N ASP A 91 -4.94 -0.91 -16.21
CA ASP A 91 -6.38 -0.91 -15.99
C ASP A 91 -6.79 0.17 -14.97
N PHE A 92 -5.81 0.70 -14.23
CA PHE A 92 -6.08 1.52 -13.05
C PHE A 92 -5.01 2.60 -12.81
N GLU A 93 -5.43 3.84 -12.52
CA GLU A 93 -4.52 4.93 -12.17
C GLU A 93 -4.50 5.17 -10.65
N LEU A 94 -3.47 4.68 -9.95
CA LEU A 94 -3.32 4.81 -8.50
C LEU A 94 -3.16 6.27 -8.02
N TYR A 95 -2.47 7.10 -8.81
CA TYR A 95 -2.11 8.46 -8.41
C TYR A 95 -3.36 9.38 -8.41
N GLY A 96 -3.71 9.86 -7.21
CA GLY A 96 -4.94 10.63 -6.96
C GLY A 96 -6.02 9.86 -6.19
N LEU A 97 -5.77 8.59 -5.84
CA LEU A 97 -6.66 7.74 -5.04
C LEU A 97 -6.14 7.49 -3.62
N LEU A 98 -4.89 7.84 -3.36
CA LEU A 98 -4.22 7.59 -2.10
C LEU A 98 -4.54 8.72 -1.12
N LYS A 99 -4.88 8.34 0.11
CA LYS A 99 -5.03 9.29 1.22
C LYS A 99 -3.69 9.39 1.95
N CYS A 100 -3.35 10.60 2.40
CA CYS A 100 -2.11 10.88 3.14
C CYS A 100 -2.09 10.29 4.57
N VAL A 101 -3.03 9.40 4.93
CA VAL A 101 -3.02 8.73 6.24
C VAL A 101 -2.10 7.51 6.08
N SER A 102 -0.83 7.70 6.40
CA SER A 102 0.16 6.62 6.46
C SER A 102 0.13 5.97 7.85
N ILE A 103 0.32 4.65 7.88
CA ILE A 103 0.67 3.92 9.10
C ILE A 103 1.93 4.57 9.69
N PRO A 104 2.02 4.78 11.01
CA PRO A 104 3.15 5.48 11.61
C PRO A 104 4.46 4.72 11.38
N HIS A 105 5.49 5.46 10.97
CA HIS A 105 6.84 4.91 10.89
C HIS A 105 7.42 4.70 12.29
N THR A 106 8.36 3.75 12.43
CA THR A 106 9.11 3.61 13.67
C THR A 106 10.06 4.80 13.88
N GLN A 107 10.40 5.09 15.13
CA GLN A 107 11.37 6.15 15.44
C GLN A 107 12.76 5.82 14.87
N GLU A 108 13.18 4.56 14.96
CA GLU A 108 14.46 4.10 14.42
C GLU A 108 14.56 4.31 12.91
N TYR A 109 13.46 4.08 12.18
CA TYR A 109 13.40 4.33 10.74
C TYR A 109 13.46 5.83 10.42
N CYS A 110 12.74 6.66 11.19
CA CYS A 110 12.80 8.11 11.04
C CYS A 110 14.22 8.65 11.27
N ASP A 111 14.90 8.14 12.29
CA ASP A 111 16.28 8.53 12.61
C ASP A 111 17.23 8.05 11.50
N PHE A 112 17.11 6.81 11.04
CA PHE A 112 17.91 6.28 9.94
C PHE A 112 17.80 7.14 8.67
N LYS A 113 16.58 7.53 8.26
CA LYS A 113 16.37 8.41 7.09
C LYS A 113 16.91 9.82 7.26
N LYS A 114 17.04 10.31 8.49
CA LYS A 114 17.60 11.64 8.77
C LYS A 114 19.12 11.69 8.59
N TYR A 115 19.78 10.54 8.71
CA TYR A 115 21.24 10.40 8.62
C TYR A 115 21.72 9.69 7.34
N SER A 116 20.82 9.26 6.44
CA SER A 116 21.13 8.66 5.13
C SER A 116 21.11 9.68 4.00
#